data_AF-C9RIF7-F1
#
_entry.id   AF-C9RIF7-F1
#
_cell.length_a   1.000
_cell.length_b   1.000
_cell.length_c   1.000
_cell.angle_alpha   90.00
_cell.angle_beta   90.00
_cell.angle_gamma   90.00
#
_symmetry.space_group_name_H-M   'P 1'
#
loop_
_entity.id
_entity.type
_entity.pdbx_description
1 polymer ?
#
loop_
_entity_poly.entity_id
_entity_poly.type
_entity_poly.pdbx_seq_one_letter_code
_entity_poly.pdbx_strand_id
1 'polypeptide(L)'
;MINSIDLAIGTAILLVGMAYWTVSITEHNNNYVNIVKEDYIFDKGISAMEELSNDGTLQDAVLLYYFGKKDEAKKLIESKLPFHHYLLYIDNNLLINKSGGNISSNLYVLAILTLNRSEGWYVIYGDENSINISKDRFLDYTDAYNCPTYINYKIHMPVYLSRNITSSKVKLYLPSS
;
A
#
# COMPACT_ATOMS: atom_id res chain seq x y z
N MET A 1 3.90 -7.54 73.60
CA MET A 1 2.90 -6.84 72.77
C MET A 1 3.59 -6.45 71.48
N ILE A 2 3.18 -7.00 70.34
CA ILE A 2 3.56 -6.41 69.05
C ILE A 2 3.02 -4.98 69.07
N ASN A 3 3.89 -4.00 68.87
CA ASN A 3 3.52 -2.60 68.94
C ASN A 3 2.60 -2.30 67.75
N SER A 4 1.39 -1.80 67.99
CA SER A 4 0.38 -1.58 66.93
C SER A 4 0.89 -0.66 65.80
N ILE A 5 1.89 0.16 66.11
CA ILE A 5 2.59 1.03 65.15
C ILE A 5 3.46 0.22 64.17
N ASP A 6 4.20 -0.78 64.64
CA ASP A 6 5.04 -1.62 63.77
C ASP A 6 4.17 -2.48 62.83
N LEU A 7 3.01 -2.93 63.33
CA LEU A 7 2.01 -3.64 62.53
C LEU A 7 1.39 -2.73 61.45
N ALA A 8 1.09 -1.48 61.79
CA ALA A 8 0.53 -0.50 60.85
C ALA A 8 1.54 -0.12 59.75
N ILE A 9 2.81 0.10 60.11
CA ILE A 9 3.88 0.40 59.16
C ILE A 9 4.12 -0.80 58.24
N GLY A 10 4.18 -2.01 58.78
CA GLY A 10 4.32 -3.24 57.99
C GLY A 10 3.17 -3.42 56.99
N THR A 11 1.93 -3.14 57.42
CA THR A 11 0.75 -3.24 56.55
C THR A 11 0.77 -2.19 55.43
N ALA A 12 1.21 -0.96 55.74
CA ALA A 12 1.34 0.12 54.75
C ALA A 12 2.39 -0.20 53.68
N ILE A 13 3.55 -0.72 54.07
CA ILE A 13 4.60 -1.15 53.14
C ILE A 13 4.10 -2.28 52.23
N LEU A 14 3.34 -3.24 52.79
CA LEU A 14 2.77 -4.35 52.04
C LEU A 14 1.72 -3.89 51.01
N LEU A 15 0.85 -2.95 51.39
CA LEU A 15 -0.13 -2.35 50.48
C LEU A 15 0.54 -1.58 49.33
N VAL A 16 1.56 -0.78 49.62
CA VAL A 16 2.31 -0.04 48.59
C VAL A 16 3.04 -1.01 47.67
N GLY A 17 3.71 -2.03 48.21
CA GLY A 17 4.39 -3.05 47.41
C GLY A 17 3.45 -3.83 46.49
N MET A 18 2.27 -4.21 46.98
CA MET A 18 1.24 -4.88 46.17
C MET A 18 0.67 -3.95 45.09
N ALA A 19 0.48 -2.67 45.38
CA ALA A 19 0.03 -1.68 44.40
C ALA A 19 1.06 -1.52 43.26
N TYR A 20 2.34 -1.34 43.58
CA TYR A 20 3.41 -1.24 42.58
C TYR A 20 3.54 -2.52 41.75
N TRP A 21 3.47 -3.70 42.38
CA TRP A 21 3.53 -4.97 41.67
C TRP A 21 2.35 -5.17 40.72
N THR A 22 1.14 -4.81 41.16
CA THR A 22 -0.07 -4.90 40.33
C THR A 22 0.04 -3.99 39.11
N VAL A 23 0.45 -2.73 39.29
CA VAL A 23 0.67 -1.78 38.19
C VAL A 23 1.73 -2.31 37.22
N SER A 24 2.86 -2.79 37.73
CA SER A 24 3.95 -3.33 36.90
C SER A 24 3.51 -4.54 36.07
N ILE A 25 2.72 -5.46 36.62
CA ILE A 25 2.17 -6.59 35.87
C ILE A 25 1.17 -6.12 34.81
N THR A 26 0.30 -5.16 35.13
CA THR A 26 -0.65 -4.65 34.13
C THR A 26 0.04 -3.95 32.97
N GLU A 27 1.09 -3.16 33.23
CA GLU A 27 1.90 -2.54 32.18
C GLU A 27 2.65 -3.58 31.35
N HIS A 28 3.27 -4.57 31.99
CA HIS A 28 4.00 -5.62 31.28
C HIS A 28 3.09 -6.49 30.40
N ASN A 29 1.92 -6.87 30.92
CA ASN A 29 0.92 -7.63 30.16
C ASN A 29 0.36 -6.80 29.00
N ASN A 30 0.07 -5.52 29.21
CA ASN A 30 -0.40 -4.65 28.13
C ASN A 30 0.66 -4.50 27.03
N ASN A 31 1.93 -4.33 27.40
CA ASN A 31 3.02 -4.25 26.43
C ASN A 31 3.17 -5.56 25.63
N TYR A 32 3.11 -6.71 26.30
CA TYR A 32 3.14 -8.01 25.61
C TYR A 32 1.97 -8.18 24.65
N VAL A 33 0.75 -7.85 25.09
CA VAL A 33 -0.45 -7.91 24.24
C VAL A 33 -0.34 -6.97 23.04
N ASN A 34 0.24 -5.77 23.22
CA ASN A 34 0.45 -4.82 22.13
C ASN A 34 1.47 -5.35 21.10
N ILE A 35 2.59 -5.93 21.55
CA ILE A 35 3.59 -6.54 20.67
C ILE A 35 2.97 -7.67 19.84
N VAL A 36 2.22 -8.58 20.48
CA VAL A 36 1.56 -9.70 19.78
C VAL A 36 0.53 -9.19 18.77
N LYS A 37 -0.20 -8.12 19.08
CA LYS A 37 -1.14 -7.49 18.15
C LYS A 37 -0.43 -6.85 16.96
N GLU A 38 0.70 -6.18 17.20
CA GLU A 38 1.50 -5.55 16.15
C GLU A 38 2.09 -6.60 15.20
N ASP A 39 2.68 -7.67 15.72
CA ASP A 39 3.19 -8.79 14.92
C ASP A 39 2.08 -9.43 14.09
N TYR A 40 0.90 -9.65 14.68
CA TYR A 40 -0.24 -10.20 13.95
C TYR A 40 -0.76 -9.29 12.82
N ILE A 41 -0.77 -7.97 13.04
CA ILE A 41 -1.15 -7.00 12.00
C ILE A 41 -0.10 -6.97 10.89
N PHE A 42 1.17 -7.08 11.24
CA PHE A 42 2.28 -7.13 10.30
C PHE A 42 2.21 -8.38 9.40
N ASP A 43 2.03 -9.57 9.99
CA ASP A 43 1.89 -10.83 9.25
C ASP A 43 0.69 -10.80 8.29
N LYS A 44 -0.43 -10.21 8.73
CA LYS A 44 -1.59 -9.96 7.86
C LYS A 44 -1.26 -9.02 6.71
N GLY A 45 -0.53 -7.95 6.98
CA GLY A 45 -0.10 -6.99 5.96
C GLY A 45 0.80 -7.62 4.90
N ILE A 46 1.73 -8.47 5.31
CA ILE A 46 2.57 -9.27 4.40
C ILE A 46 1.70 -10.21 3.57
N SER A 47 0.87 -11.03 4.22
CA SER A 47 0.03 -12.01 3.54
C SER A 47 -0.89 -11.36 2.49
N ALA A 48 -1.48 -10.20 2.82
CA ALA A 48 -2.31 -9.44 1.89
C ALA A 48 -1.51 -8.90 0.70
N MET A 49 -0.29 -8.38 0.93
CA MET A 49 0.55 -7.88 -0.17
C MET A 49 1.06 -9.01 -1.06
N GLU A 50 1.36 -10.19 -0.49
CA GLU A 50 1.68 -11.39 -1.25
C GLU A 50 0.50 -11.87 -2.10
N GLU A 51 -0.72 -11.92 -1.54
CA GLU A 51 -1.92 -12.31 -2.27
C GLU A 51 -2.19 -11.35 -3.45
N LEU A 52 -2.13 -10.03 -3.21
CA LEU A 52 -2.32 -9.03 -4.26
C LEU A 52 -1.22 -9.06 -5.33
N SER A 53 0.00 -9.50 -4.96
CA SER A 53 1.09 -9.71 -5.90
C SER A 53 0.87 -10.96 -6.75
N ASN A 54 0.43 -12.06 -6.13
CA ASN A 54 0.20 -13.34 -6.78
C ASN A 54 -1.00 -13.32 -7.74
N ASP A 55 -2.06 -12.58 -7.39
CA ASP A 55 -3.25 -12.38 -8.24
C ASP A 55 -3.02 -11.30 -9.32
N GLY A 56 -1.81 -10.71 -9.42
CA GLY A 56 -1.51 -9.64 -10.39
C GLY A 56 -2.23 -8.31 -10.12
N THR A 57 -3.05 -8.22 -9.08
CA THR A 57 -3.81 -7.01 -8.71
C THR A 57 -2.89 -5.80 -8.47
N LEU A 58 -1.73 -6.00 -7.83
CA LEU A 58 -0.74 -4.92 -7.64
C LEU A 58 -0.16 -4.42 -8.98
N GLN A 59 0.10 -5.34 -9.92
CA GLN A 59 0.60 -5.00 -11.24
C GLN A 59 -0.42 -4.15 -12.00
N ASP A 60 -1.67 -4.60 -12.05
CA ASP A 60 -2.74 -3.92 -12.76
C ASP A 60 -3.04 -2.55 -12.17
N ALA A 61 -3.08 -2.43 -10.84
CA ALA A 61 -3.30 -1.15 -10.18
C ALA A 61 -2.16 -0.16 -10.44
N VAL A 62 -0.91 -0.62 -10.47
CA VAL A 62 0.24 0.23 -10.80
C VAL A 62 0.20 0.65 -12.27
N LEU A 63 -0.18 -0.24 -13.19
CA LEU A 63 -0.36 0.11 -14.61
C LEU A 63 -1.45 1.19 -14.77
N LEU A 64 -2.63 0.96 -14.21
CA LEU A 64 -3.74 1.93 -14.22
C LEU A 64 -3.30 3.30 -13.66
N TYR A 65 -2.51 3.31 -12.59
CA TYR A 65 -1.94 4.53 -12.03
C TYR A 65 -1.06 5.29 -13.04
N TYR A 66 -0.17 4.61 -13.77
CA TYR A 66 0.68 5.24 -14.79
C TYR A 66 -0.07 5.65 -16.06
N PHE A 67 -1.23 5.04 -16.34
CA PHE A 67 -2.12 5.43 -17.43
C PHE A 67 -3.12 6.52 -17.03
N GLY A 68 -2.98 7.12 -15.84
CA GLY A 68 -3.83 8.22 -15.37
C GLY A 68 -5.19 7.76 -14.82
N LYS A 69 -5.50 6.46 -14.82
CA LYS A 69 -6.74 5.87 -14.32
C LYS A 69 -6.68 5.61 -12.80
N LYS A 70 -6.39 6.67 -12.02
CA LYS A 70 -6.17 6.56 -10.57
C LYS A 70 -7.38 6.04 -9.79
N ASP A 71 -8.59 6.41 -10.19
CA ASP A 71 -9.83 5.98 -9.52
C ASP A 71 -10.11 4.50 -9.74
N GLU A 72 -9.81 3.98 -10.92
CA GLU A 72 -9.91 2.54 -11.22
C GLU A 72 -8.87 1.74 -10.44
N ALA A 73 -7.62 2.22 -10.39
CA ALA A 73 -6.56 1.62 -9.58
C ALA A 73 -6.96 1.56 -8.09
N LYS A 74 -7.56 2.63 -7.57
CA LYS A 74 -8.07 2.69 -6.20
C LYS A 74 -9.18 1.66 -5.97
N LYS A 75 -10.20 1.61 -6.82
CA LYS A 75 -11.32 0.65 -6.69
C LYS A 75 -10.85 -0.80 -6.73
N LEU A 76 -9.90 -1.11 -7.61
CA LEU A 76 -9.34 -2.45 -7.75
C LEU A 76 -8.70 -2.91 -6.44
N ILE A 77 -7.80 -2.10 -5.88
CA ILE A 77 -7.12 -2.36 -4.62
C ILE A 77 -8.12 -2.41 -3.45
N GLU A 78 -9.06 -1.46 -3.36
CA GLU A 78 -10.05 -1.40 -2.27
C GLU A 78 -10.98 -2.61 -2.23
N SER A 79 -11.28 -3.24 -3.37
CA SER A 79 -12.12 -4.42 -3.45
C SER A 79 -11.46 -5.70 -2.94
N LYS A 80 -10.12 -5.72 -2.89
CA LYS A 80 -9.32 -6.90 -2.56
C LYS A 80 -8.63 -6.81 -1.21
N LEU A 81 -8.47 -5.60 -0.66
CA LEU A 81 -7.86 -5.39 0.65
C LEU A 81 -8.89 -5.48 1.78
N PRO A 82 -8.78 -6.46 2.71
CA PRO A 82 -9.75 -6.64 3.79
C PRO A 82 -9.54 -5.68 4.97
N PHE A 83 -8.62 -4.70 4.88
CA PHE A 83 -8.34 -3.77 5.96
C PHE A 83 -9.28 -2.56 5.96
N HIS A 84 -9.78 -2.19 7.14
CA HIS A 84 -10.61 -1.00 7.32
C HIS A 84 -9.79 0.28 7.44
N HIS A 85 -8.58 0.19 7.99
CA HIS A 85 -7.68 1.31 8.17
C HIS A 85 -6.33 1.03 7.53
N TYR A 86 -5.98 1.81 6.50
CA TYR A 86 -4.68 1.74 5.86
C TYR A 86 -4.38 2.99 5.04
N LEU A 87 -3.10 3.24 4.77
CA LEU A 87 -2.66 4.13 3.71
C LEU A 87 -1.92 3.31 2.65
N LEU A 88 -2.15 3.58 1.37
CA LEU A 88 -1.40 2.93 0.30
C LEU A 88 -0.77 3.98 -0.60
N TYR A 89 0.52 3.82 -0.86
CA TYR A 89 1.32 4.70 -1.69
C TYR A 89 1.91 3.93 -2.88
N ILE A 90 1.94 4.57 -4.04
CA ILE A 90 2.67 4.11 -5.23
C ILE A 90 3.71 5.17 -5.56
N ASP A 91 5.00 4.80 -5.58
CA ASP A 91 6.13 5.72 -5.83
C ASP A 91 6.07 6.99 -4.98
N ASN A 92 5.82 6.82 -3.67
CA ASN A 92 5.63 7.89 -2.67
C ASN A 92 4.40 8.80 -2.90
N ASN A 93 3.53 8.50 -3.86
CA ASN A 93 2.27 9.21 -4.03
C ASN A 93 1.15 8.45 -3.33
N LEU A 94 0.39 9.15 -2.48
CA LEU A 94 -0.74 8.58 -1.76
C LEU A 94 -1.87 8.23 -2.75
N LEU A 95 -2.25 6.96 -2.82
CA LEU A 95 -3.37 6.47 -3.62
C LEU A 95 -4.64 6.31 -2.78
N ILE A 96 -4.51 5.73 -1.58
CA ILE A 96 -5.65 5.42 -0.70
C ILE A 96 -5.35 5.95 0.70
N ASN A 97 -6.32 6.67 1.26
CA ASN A 97 -6.32 7.09 2.64
C ASN A 97 -7.58 6.59 3.35
N LYS A 98 -7.42 5.58 4.22
CA LYS A 98 -8.46 5.07 5.12
C LYS A 98 -8.03 5.13 6.59
N SER A 99 -7.06 5.97 6.95
CA SER A 99 -6.47 5.92 8.30
C SER A 99 -7.41 6.37 9.43
N GLY A 100 -8.57 6.96 9.13
CA GLY A 100 -9.60 7.30 10.13
C GLY A 100 -9.19 8.33 11.19
N GLY A 101 -7.95 8.81 11.21
CA GLY A 101 -7.43 9.73 12.23
C GLY A 101 -5.90 9.77 12.32
N ASN A 102 -5.41 10.29 13.45
CA ASN A 102 -3.99 10.50 13.74
C ASN A 102 -3.30 9.16 14.00
N ILE A 103 -2.34 8.79 13.15
CA ILE A 103 -1.65 7.49 13.16
C ILE A 103 -0.52 7.57 14.19
N SER A 104 -0.66 6.90 15.34
CA SER A 104 0.37 6.85 16.39
C SER A 104 1.27 5.61 16.33
N SER A 105 0.97 4.65 15.45
CA SER A 105 1.68 3.38 15.31
C SER A 105 2.08 3.13 13.85
N ASN A 106 3.36 2.79 13.65
CA ASN A 106 4.03 2.84 12.34
C ASN A 106 4.43 1.44 11.86
N LEU A 107 3.45 0.62 11.47
CA LEU A 107 3.74 -0.59 10.69
C LEU A 107 3.59 -0.28 9.20
N TYR A 108 4.65 -0.57 8.43
CA TYR A 108 4.61 -0.45 6.97
C TYR A 108 5.13 -1.73 6.31
N VAL A 109 4.47 -2.12 5.23
CA VAL A 109 4.84 -3.23 4.37
C VAL A 109 5.22 -2.66 3.00
N LEU A 110 6.41 -2.99 2.52
CA LEU A 110 6.94 -2.52 1.24
C LEU A 110 6.92 -3.68 0.23
N ALA A 111 6.20 -3.49 -0.88
CA ALA A 111 6.32 -4.34 -2.06
C ALA A 111 7.07 -3.58 -3.16
N ILE A 112 8.04 -4.24 -3.79
CA ILE A 112 8.75 -3.72 -4.95
C ILE A 112 8.31 -4.53 -6.17
N LEU A 113 7.60 -3.89 -7.09
CA LEU A 113 7.14 -4.50 -8.32
C LEU A 113 8.04 -4.08 -9.48
N THR A 114 8.61 -5.04 -10.18
CA THR A 114 9.38 -4.77 -11.40
C THR A 114 8.44 -4.91 -12.59
N LEU A 115 8.11 -3.80 -13.24
CA LEU A 115 7.09 -3.74 -14.29
C LEU A 115 7.64 -3.13 -15.56
N ASN A 116 7.16 -3.59 -16.70
CA ASN A 116 7.45 -2.94 -17.97
C ASN A 116 6.57 -1.70 -18.15
N ARG A 117 6.96 -0.59 -17.52
CA ARG A 117 6.20 0.67 -17.57
C ARG A 117 6.24 1.38 -18.92
N SER A 118 6.91 0.81 -19.91
CA SER A 118 6.90 1.32 -21.29
C SER A 118 6.07 0.45 -22.23
N GLU A 119 5.55 -0.67 -21.73
CA GLU A 119 4.72 -1.57 -22.49
C GLU A 119 3.32 -0.97 -22.66
N GLY A 120 2.79 -1.10 -23.88
CA GLY A 120 1.49 -0.58 -24.26
C GLY A 120 1.35 -0.42 -25.76
N TRP A 121 0.19 0.06 -26.16
CA TRP A 121 -0.11 0.38 -27.55
C TRP A 121 0.43 1.77 -27.89
N TYR A 122 1.15 1.85 -29.01
CA TYR A 122 1.61 3.07 -29.64
C TYR A 122 0.96 3.17 -31.02
N VAL A 123 0.98 4.35 -31.63
CA VAL A 123 0.45 4.55 -32.98
C VAL A 123 1.60 4.86 -33.91
N ILE A 124 1.80 4.05 -34.95
CA ILE A 124 2.61 4.42 -36.11
C ILE A 124 1.74 5.32 -36.98
N TYR A 125 2.21 6.54 -37.21
CA TYR A 125 1.49 7.53 -37.99
C TYR A 125 2.42 8.21 -39.01
N GLY A 126 1.86 8.61 -40.14
CA GLY A 126 2.64 9.26 -41.17
C GLY A 126 1.99 9.35 -42.53
N ASP A 127 2.82 9.63 -43.52
CA ASP A 127 2.49 9.69 -44.93
C ASP A 127 3.54 8.95 -45.76
N GLU A 128 3.45 9.07 -47.09
CA GLU A 128 4.35 8.41 -48.03
C GLU A 128 5.83 8.85 -47.89
N ASN A 129 6.11 9.96 -47.21
CA ASN A 129 7.44 10.55 -47.09
C ASN A 129 8.02 10.49 -45.67
N SER A 130 7.18 10.28 -44.65
CA SER A 130 7.61 10.26 -43.25
C SER A 130 6.75 9.31 -42.43
N ILE A 131 7.40 8.39 -41.72
CA ILE A 131 6.77 7.46 -40.79
C ILE A 131 7.32 7.73 -39.39
N ASN A 132 6.43 8.02 -38.44
CA ASN A 132 6.76 8.30 -37.05
C ASN A 132 5.99 7.37 -36.11
N ILE A 133 6.45 7.27 -34.86
CA ILE A 133 5.77 6.54 -33.79
C ILE A 133 5.33 7.54 -32.72
N SER A 134 4.10 7.41 -32.22
CA SER A 134 3.56 8.25 -31.17
C SER A 134 4.47 8.27 -29.95
N LYS A 135 4.55 9.43 -29.30
CA LYS A 135 5.11 9.55 -27.95
C LYS A 135 4.11 9.10 -26.90
N ASP A 136 2.82 9.22 -27.21
CA ASP A 136 1.72 8.81 -26.35
C ASP A 136 1.58 7.28 -26.36
N ARG A 137 1.30 6.75 -25.17
CA ARG A 137 1.14 5.33 -24.89
C ARG A 137 -0.29 5.07 -24.43
N PHE A 138 -0.90 4.04 -24.96
CA PHE A 138 -2.29 3.65 -24.69
C PHE A 138 -2.35 2.27 -24.05
N LEU A 139 -3.37 2.05 -23.22
CA LEU A 139 -3.61 0.77 -22.56
C LEU A 139 -4.22 -0.25 -23.52
N ASP A 140 -5.12 0.21 -24.40
CA ASP A 140 -5.92 -0.62 -25.29
C ASP A 140 -5.69 -0.28 -26.76
N TYR A 141 -5.81 -1.31 -27.62
CA TYR A 141 -5.71 -1.15 -29.08
C TYR A 141 -6.73 -0.14 -29.60
N THR A 142 -7.97 -0.22 -29.11
CA THR A 142 -9.08 0.64 -29.54
C THR A 142 -8.82 2.11 -29.20
N ASP A 143 -8.22 2.39 -28.05
CA ASP A 143 -7.86 3.75 -27.64
C ASP A 143 -6.73 4.30 -28.51
N ALA A 144 -5.74 3.46 -28.84
CA ALA A 144 -4.68 3.83 -29.77
C ALA A 144 -5.24 4.09 -31.18
N TYR A 145 -6.12 3.22 -31.68
CA TYR A 145 -6.71 3.33 -33.02
C TYR A 145 -7.63 4.55 -33.16
N ASN A 146 -8.38 4.90 -32.11
CA ASN A 146 -9.33 6.01 -32.17
C ASN A 146 -8.73 7.33 -31.68
N CYS A 147 -7.41 7.42 -31.51
CA CYS A 147 -6.77 8.63 -31.01
C CYS A 147 -6.94 9.80 -32.01
N PRO A 148 -7.64 10.89 -31.65
CA PRO A 148 -7.95 11.99 -32.58
C PRO A 148 -6.71 12.64 -33.19
N THR A 149 -5.60 12.61 -32.46
CA THR A 149 -4.31 13.18 -32.87
C THR A 149 -3.72 12.45 -34.07
N TYR A 150 -3.95 11.14 -34.20
CA TYR A 150 -3.28 10.29 -35.18
C TYR A 150 -4.22 9.71 -36.25
N ILE A 151 -5.54 9.74 -36.03
CA ILE A 151 -6.55 9.15 -36.93
C ILE A 151 -6.62 9.82 -38.30
N ASN A 152 -6.17 11.07 -38.42
CA ASN A 152 -6.22 11.85 -39.66
C ASN A 152 -5.02 11.62 -40.59
N TYR A 153 -4.02 10.83 -40.17
CA TYR A 153 -2.86 10.52 -41.01
C TYR A 153 -3.17 9.39 -42.00
N LYS A 154 -2.57 9.45 -43.20
CA LYS A 154 -2.73 8.40 -44.24
C LYS A 154 -2.30 7.03 -43.74
N ILE A 155 -1.15 6.99 -43.07
CA ILE A 155 -0.67 5.81 -42.36
C ILE A 155 -1.07 6.02 -40.91
N HIS A 156 -1.87 5.09 -40.40
CA HIS A 156 -2.31 5.07 -39.02
C HIS A 156 -2.49 3.60 -38.61
N MET A 157 -1.59 3.10 -37.77
CA MET A 157 -1.59 1.72 -37.33
C MET A 157 -1.15 1.61 -35.87
N PRO A 158 -2.01 1.10 -34.97
CA PRO A 158 -1.58 0.77 -33.63
C PRO A 158 -0.59 -0.39 -33.62
N VAL A 159 0.49 -0.26 -32.85
CA VAL A 159 1.52 -1.28 -32.68
C VAL A 159 1.82 -1.41 -31.19
N TYR A 160 1.88 -2.65 -30.73
CA TYR A 160 2.27 -2.96 -29.37
C TYR A 160 3.80 -2.94 -29.25
N LEU A 161 4.34 -2.11 -28.35
CA LEU A 161 5.79 -1.99 -28.14
C LEU A 161 6.13 -2.09 -26.66
N SER A 162 7.28 -2.68 -26.38
CA SER A 162 7.91 -2.74 -25.06
C SER A 162 9.34 -2.21 -25.19
N ARG A 163 9.68 -1.11 -24.50
CA ARG A 163 10.96 -0.40 -24.68
C ARG A 163 11.91 -0.48 -23.47
N ASN A 164 11.42 -0.66 -22.24
CA ASN A 164 12.23 -0.71 -21.02
C ASN A 164 11.47 -1.17 -19.75
N ILE A 165 12.13 -1.95 -18.91
CA ILE A 165 11.61 -2.46 -17.62
C ILE A 165 12.10 -1.55 -16.48
N THR A 166 11.19 -1.07 -15.61
CA THR A 166 11.54 -0.21 -14.46
C THR A 166 10.76 -0.63 -13.19
N SER A 167 11.29 -0.36 -12.00
CA SER A 167 10.68 -0.81 -10.73
C SER A 167 9.79 0.23 -10.07
N SER A 168 8.60 -0.18 -9.59
CA SER A 168 7.69 0.59 -8.72
C SER A 168 7.78 0.17 -7.27
N LYS A 169 7.71 1.15 -6.36
CA LYS A 169 7.64 0.91 -4.91
C LYS A 169 6.22 1.15 -4.44
N VAL A 170 5.57 0.09 -3.96
CA VAL A 170 4.25 0.17 -3.33
C VAL A 170 4.42 0.04 -1.83
N LYS A 171 3.99 1.05 -1.08
CA LYS A 171 4.06 1.06 0.39
C LYS A 171 2.66 1.01 0.96
N LEU A 172 2.38 -0.02 1.75
CA LEU A 172 1.17 -0.15 2.55
C LEU A 172 1.49 0.22 4.00
N TYR A 173 0.73 1.14 4.57
CA TYR A 173 0.81 1.50 5.99
C TYR A 173 -0.43 0.98 6.69
N LEU A 174 -0.22 0.23 7.78
CA LEU A 174 -1.27 -0.32 8.62
C LEU A 174 -1.17 0.35 10.00
N PRO A 175 -2.08 1.26 10.36
CA PRO A 175 -2.16 1.79 11.71
C PRO A 175 -2.66 0.68 12.66
N SER A 176 -1.94 0.40 13.74
CA SER A 176 -2.44 -0.40 14.87
C SER A 176 -3.19 0.52 15.85
N SER A 177 -4.46 0.21 16.11
CA SER A 177 -5.30 0.89 17.10
C SER A 177 -5.10 0.34 18.51
#